data_AF-A0ABD5TB14-F1
#
_entry.id   AF-A0ABD5TB14-F1
#
_cell.length_a   1.000
_cell.length_b   1.000
_cell.length_c   1.000
_cell.angle_alpha   90.00
_cell.angle_beta   90.00
_cell.angle_gamma   90.00
#
_symmetry.space_group_name_H-M   'P 1'
#
loop_
_entity.id
_entity.type
_entity.pdbx_description
1 polymer ?
#
loop_
_entity_poly.entity_id
_entity_poly.type
_entity_poly.pdbx_seq_one_letter_code
_entity_poly.pdbx_strand_id
1 'polypeptide(L)' 'MERVTHHGRETTYRASGRGGEGPTVCFVHGSGGTKGVWKAQARSDRFRA' A
#
# COMPACT_ATOMS: atom_id res chain seq x y z
N MET A 1 -1.21 4.55 9.65
CA MET A 1 -0.03 3.78 9.21
C MET A 1 -0.04 2.55 10.07
N GLU A 2 0.08 1.40 9.44
CA GLU A 2 0.04 0.10 10.12
C GLU A 2 1.44 -0.50 10.10
N ARG A 3 1.67 -1.47 10.99
CA ARG A 3 2.94 -2.18 11.12
C ARG A 3 2.65 -3.67 11.18
N VAL A 4 3.52 -4.45 10.54
CA VAL A 4 3.52 -5.91 10.64
C VAL A 4 4.95 -6.38 10.84
N THR A 5 5.14 -7.34 11.76
CA THR A 5 6.41 -8.02 11.94
C THR A 5 6.36 -9.35 11.23
N HIS A 6 7.28 -9.56 10.29
CA HIS A 6 7.39 -10.78 9.51
C HIS A 6 8.85 -11.17 9.36
N HIS A 7 9.19 -12.41 9.67
CA HIS A 7 10.58 -12.92 9.67
C HIS A 7 11.60 -11.99 10.37
N GLY A 8 11.25 -11.50 11.56
CA GLY A 8 12.13 -10.65 12.37
C GLY A 8 12.33 -9.22 11.84
N ARG A 9 11.56 -8.80 10.82
CA ARG A 9 11.57 -7.43 10.30
C ARG A 9 10.22 -6.77 10.49
N GLU A 10 10.22 -5.54 10.99
CA GLU A 10 9.03 -4.71 11.02
C GLU A 10 8.89 -3.95 9.71
N THR A 11 7.71 -4.03 9.10
CA THR A 11 7.37 -3.30 7.88
C THR A 11 6.18 -2.39 8.14
N THR A 12 6.36 -1.09 7.86
CA THR A 12 5.26 -0.12 7.91
C THR A 12 4.54 -0.06 6.58
N TYR A 13 3.21 -0.01 6.60
CA TYR A 13 2.39 0.16 5.41
C TYR A 13 1.21 1.10 5.65
N ARG A 14 0.47 1.36 4.57
CA ARG A 14 -0.81 2.07 4.61
C ARG A 14 -1.82 1.26 3.81
N ALA A 15 -2.86 0.76 4.47
CA ALA A 15 -4.05 0.33 3.76
C ALA A 15 -4.91 1.55 3.38
N SER A 16 -5.49 1.50 2.18
CA SER A 16 -6.52 2.42 1.75
C SER A 16 -7.55 1.62 0.96
N GLY A 17 -8.75 1.50 1.51
CA GLY A 17 -9.85 0.76 0.91
C GLY A 17 -11.12 1.04 1.71
N ARG A 18 -12.27 0.99 1.05
CA ARG A 18 -13.58 1.18 1.67
C ARG A 18 -14.33 -0.13 1.93
N GLY A 19 -13.60 -1.26 2.03
CA GLY A 19 -14.18 -2.59 2.23
C GLY A 19 -14.83 -3.18 0.98
N GLY A 20 -14.21 -3.02 -0.19
CA GLY A 20 -14.65 -3.70 -1.42
C GLY A 20 -14.09 -5.12 -1.49
N GLU A 21 -14.87 -6.06 -2.04
CA GLU A 21 -14.53 -7.49 -2.20
C GLU A 21 -13.60 -7.78 -3.41
N GLY A 22 -13.12 -6.73 -4.10
CA GLY A 22 -12.26 -6.87 -5.27
C GLY A 22 -10.79 -7.18 -4.95
N PRO A 23 -9.99 -7.56 -5.96
CA PRO A 23 -8.56 -7.79 -5.76
C PRO A 23 -7.85 -6.58 -5.13
N THR A 24 -6.98 -6.85 -4.15
CA THR A 24 -6.15 -5.81 -3.53
C THR A 24 -4.92 -5.51 -4.38
N VAL A 25 -4.64 -4.23 -4.62
CA VAL A 25 -3.40 -3.77 -5.26
C VAL A 25 -2.37 -3.39 -4.20
N CYS A 26 -1.16 -3.96 -4.32
CA CYS A 26 -0.02 -3.66 -3.46
C CYS A 26 0.98 -2.75 -4.18
N PHE A 27 1.25 -1.58 -3.60
CA PHE A 27 2.22 -0.62 -4.13
C PHE A 27 3.54 -0.70 -3.36
N VAL A 28 4.62 -1.11 -4.05
CA VAL A 28 5.96 -1.26 -3.47
C VAL A 28 6.87 -0.14 -3.99
N HIS A 29 7.63 0.52 -3.13
CA HIS A 29 8.60 1.53 -3.54
C HIS A 29 9.99 0.92 -3.73
N GLY A 30 10.84 1.57 -4.53
CA GLY A 30 12.25 1.21 -4.66
C GLY A 30 13.08 1.62 -3.44
N SER A 31 14.37 1.28 -3.47
CA SER A 31 15.36 1.62 -2.44
C SER A 31 15.36 3.13 -2.11
N GLY A 32 15.43 3.46 -0.82
CA GLY A 32 15.40 4.86 -0.33
C GLY A 32 14.02 5.55 -0.44
N GLY A 33 13.04 4.89 -1.07
CA GLY A 33 11.68 5.41 -1.21
C GLY A 33 10.86 5.30 0.06
N THR A 34 9.69 5.94 0.01
CA THR A 34 8.61 5.74 0.99
C THR A 34 7.28 5.69 0.23
N LYS A 35 6.17 5.40 0.92
CA LYS A 35 4.81 5.42 0.33
C LYS A 35 4.44 6.68 -0.47
N GLY A 36 5.16 7.79 -0.26
CA GLY A 36 4.88 9.07 -0.91
C GLY A 36 4.93 8.99 -2.43
N VAL A 37 5.77 8.11 -2.99
CA VAL A 37 5.91 7.93 -4.45
C VAL A 37 4.62 7.45 -5.12
N TRP A 38 3.72 6.82 -4.35
CA TRP A 38 2.45 6.29 -4.83
C TRP A 38 1.24 7.19 -4.49
N LYS A 39 1.45 8.39 -3.96
CA LYS A 39 0.35 9.24 -3.43
C LYS A 39 -0.75 9.52 -4.46
N ALA A 40 -0.38 9.75 -5.72
CA ALA A 40 -1.35 10.03 -6.79
C ALA A 40 -2.10 8.74 -7.21
N GLN A 41 -1.35 7.67 -7.50
CA GLN A 41 -1.91 6.38 -7.93
C GLN A 41 -2.81 5.75 -6.86
N ALA A 42 -2.45 5.85 -5.58
CA ALA A 42 -3.26 5.31 -4.48
C ALA A 42 -4.63 5.99 -4.32
N ARG A 43 -4.87 7.12 -4.99
CA ARG A 43 -6.16 7.82 -5.01
C ARG A 43 -6.92 7.61 -6.32
N SER A 44 -6.28 7.06 -7.34
CA SER A 44 -6.88 6.81 -8.65
C SER A 44 -7.94 5.71 -8.57
N ASP A 45 -8.94 5.84 -9.43
CA ASP A 45 -9.99 4.87 -9.71
C ASP A 45 -9.54 3.75 -10.65
N ARG A 46 -8.39 3.89 -11.33
CA ARG A 46 -7.88 2.91 -12.31
C ARG A 46 -7.66 1.50 -11.76
N PHE A 47 -7.56 1.35 -10.45
CA PHE A 47 -7.33 0.07 -9.77
C PHE A 47 -8.55 -0.45 -9.02
N ARG A 48 -9.72 0.18 -9.21
CA ARG A 48 -10.98 -0.28 -8.64
C ARG A 48 -11.61 -1.29 -9.60
N ALA A 49 -11.96 -2.46 -9.08
CA ALA A 49 -12.79 -3.45 -9.78
C ALA A 49 -14.23 -2.95 -9.89
#